data_AF-A0A964B9N3-F1
#
_entry.id   AF-A0A964B9N3-F1
#
_cell.length_a   1.000
_cell.length_b   1.000
_cell.length_c   1.000
_cell.angle_alpha   90.00
_cell.angle_beta   90.00
_cell.angle_gamma   90.00
#
_symmetry.space_group_name_H-M   'P 1'
#
loop_
_entity.id
_entity.type
_entity.pdbx_description
1 polymer ?
#
loop_
_entity_poly.entity_id
_entity_poly.type
_entity_poly.pdbx_seq_one_letter_code
_entity_poly.pdbx_strand_id
1 'polypeptide(L)'
;MTLEWIALGLSLIASAPWPQAPDVADLFAPDYRPAERAVDNWRRQGALHLDLSPDKALALALGRDFRGLSRCVRLNNYWCVKKAGWTGEIAADEEGHVAFATAAEGAAGAAQLLRRYYVDFGLHSARAIVSRWAPAQCGAPVAVRAPGRRLLGPEPKGLTTRGLGSTLRAKWLARHRPGLAPRKRGKGARKIVGVRRSIVPDRVGALMKTPTIAAGIGAIEAGASKAVAQKTQAPVRLAMLPYPGIAMGPDPRVGASLPPLPKFSCAPETQRILNYAASIASGIAAGPDADLALFDAEGAPTPNFAKALFNMAAVEIGPLRAARTLVDAAAAALEKRAKPGAAR
;
A
#
# COMPACT_ATOMS: atom_id res chain seq x y z
N MET A 1 -2.88 -64.28 -33.30
CA MET A 1 -2.85 -62.92 -32.72
C MET A 1 -4.27 -62.59 -32.30
N THR A 2 -4.54 -62.63 -31.00
CA THR A 2 -5.89 -62.65 -30.42
C THR A 2 -6.51 -61.25 -30.39
N LEU A 3 -7.83 -61.18 -30.61
CA LEU A 3 -8.65 -59.95 -30.58
C LEU A 3 -8.45 -59.11 -29.30
N GLU A 4 -7.96 -59.71 -28.22
CA GLU A 4 -7.68 -59.02 -26.96
C GLU A 4 -6.60 -57.93 -27.07
N TRP A 5 -5.61 -58.10 -27.94
CA TRP A 5 -4.58 -57.08 -28.16
C TRP A 5 -5.13 -55.84 -28.89
N ILE A 6 -6.16 -56.03 -29.73
CA ILE A 6 -6.84 -54.92 -30.42
C ILE A 6 -7.70 -54.14 -29.43
N ALA A 7 -8.40 -54.84 -28.51
CA ALA A 7 -9.20 -54.21 -27.46
C ALA A 7 -8.34 -53.39 -26.48
N LEU A 8 -7.15 -53.88 -26.11
CA LEU A 8 -6.23 -53.16 -25.22
C LEU A 8 -5.61 -51.93 -25.90
N GLY A 9 -5.31 -52.02 -27.21
CA GLY A 9 -4.83 -50.88 -28.00
C GLY A 9 -5.87 -49.77 -28.16
N LEU A 10 -7.15 -50.13 -28.39
CA LEU A 10 -8.25 -49.16 -28.50
C LEU A 10 -8.58 -48.49 -27.15
N SER A 11 -8.47 -49.22 -26.04
CA SER A 11 -8.75 -48.67 -24.71
C SER A 11 -7.67 -47.68 -24.23
N LEU A 12 -6.43 -47.81 -24.70
CA LEU A 12 -5.33 -46.86 -24.42
C LEU A 12 -5.46 -45.56 -25.22
N ILE A 13 -6.01 -45.59 -26.44
CA ILE A 13 -6.25 -44.39 -27.24
C ILE A 13 -7.48 -43.62 -26.72
N ALA A 14 -8.50 -44.31 -26.22
CA ALA A 14 -9.70 -43.69 -25.64
C ALA A 14 -9.45 -43.01 -24.28
N SER A 15 -8.33 -43.31 -23.62
CA SER A 15 -7.97 -42.76 -22.31
C SER A 15 -6.90 -41.65 -22.38
N ALA A 16 -6.40 -41.33 -23.58
CA ALA A 16 -5.49 -40.22 -23.76
C ALA A 16 -6.27 -38.90 -23.61
N PRO A 17 -5.91 -38.00 -22.67
CA PRO A 17 -6.53 -36.70 -22.61
C PRO A 17 -6.27 -36.00 -23.94
N TRP A 18 -7.34 -35.66 -24.65
CA TRP A 18 -7.23 -34.87 -25.86
C TRP A 18 -6.51 -33.57 -25.50
N PRO A 19 -5.52 -33.11 -26.29
CA PRO A 19 -4.88 -31.84 -26.02
C PRO A 19 -5.98 -30.78 -26.01
N GLN A 20 -6.22 -30.18 -24.84
CA GLN A 20 -7.12 -29.06 -24.73
C GLN A 20 -6.61 -28.00 -25.70
N ALA A 21 -7.45 -27.64 -26.67
CA ALA A 21 -7.13 -26.53 -27.56
C ALA A 21 -6.82 -25.32 -26.67
N PRO A 22 -5.73 -24.58 -26.94
CA PRO A 22 -5.43 -23.37 -26.17
C PRO A 22 -6.68 -22.49 -26.16
N ASP A 23 -7.04 -21.96 -24.99
CA ASP A 23 -8.19 -21.09 -24.87
C ASP A 23 -7.94 -19.89 -25.80
N VAL A 24 -8.82 -19.74 -26.81
CA VAL A 24 -8.73 -18.63 -27.75
C VAL A 24 -8.78 -17.27 -27.04
N ALA A 25 -9.31 -17.21 -25.81
CA ALA A 25 -9.26 -16.04 -24.95
C ALA A 25 -7.82 -15.63 -24.56
N ASP A 26 -6.92 -16.59 -24.33
CA ASP A 26 -5.52 -16.32 -23.95
C ASP A 26 -4.72 -15.73 -25.11
N LEU A 27 -5.09 -16.04 -26.36
CA LEU A 27 -4.43 -15.49 -27.55
C LEU A 27 -4.72 -14.00 -27.76
N PHE A 28 -5.78 -13.48 -27.16
CA PHE A 28 -6.15 -12.05 -27.22
C PHE A 28 -6.08 -11.37 -25.85
N ALA A 29 -5.53 -12.05 -24.84
CA ALA A 29 -5.31 -11.46 -23.54
C ALA A 29 -4.31 -10.29 -23.67
N PRO A 30 -4.63 -9.12 -23.11
CA PRO A 30 -3.73 -7.98 -23.16
C PRO A 30 -2.45 -8.28 -22.39
N ASP A 31 -1.31 -7.94 -23.00
CA ASP A 31 0.00 -8.18 -22.42
C ASP A 31 0.71 -6.88 -22.07
N TYR A 32 1.41 -6.87 -20.94
CA TYR A 32 2.23 -5.75 -20.52
C TYR A 32 3.63 -5.88 -21.13
N ARG A 33 4.01 -4.90 -21.95
CA ARG A 33 5.32 -4.82 -22.60
C ARG A 33 6.27 -3.99 -21.74
N PRO A 34 7.24 -4.60 -21.02
CA PRO A 34 8.07 -3.86 -20.06
C PRO A 34 8.99 -2.83 -20.75
N ALA A 35 9.52 -3.18 -21.92
CA ALA A 35 10.37 -2.30 -22.72
C ALA A 35 9.62 -1.02 -23.16
N GLU A 36 8.32 -1.14 -23.43
CA GLU A 36 7.49 -0.01 -23.80
C GLU A 36 6.88 0.70 -22.59
N ARG A 37 6.85 0.07 -21.41
CA ARG A 37 6.05 0.47 -20.24
C ARG A 37 4.58 0.69 -20.61
N ALA A 38 3.99 -0.26 -21.32
CA ALA A 38 2.65 -0.14 -21.87
C ALA A 38 1.95 -1.49 -21.96
N VAL A 39 0.62 -1.49 -21.86
CA VAL A 39 -0.24 -2.62 -22.22
C VAL A 39 -0.48 -2.59 -23.72
N ASP A 40 -0.26 -3.67 -24.45
CA ASP A 40 -0.33 -3.67 -25.92
C ASP A 40 -1.64 -3.13 -26.52
N ASN A 41 -2.77 -3.30 -25.82
CA ASN A 41 -4.08 -2.83 -26.23
C ASN A 41 -4.37 -1.35 -25.87
N TRP A 42 -3.43 -0.61 -25.26
CA TRP A 42 -3.68 0.69 -24.64
C TRP A 42 -4.24 1.74 -25.61
N ARG A 43 -3.88 1.66 -26.89
CA ARG A 43 -4.38 2.57 -27.93
C ARG A 43 -5.86 2.37 -28.23
N ARG A 44 -6.29 1.11 -28.31
CA ARG A 44 -7.71 0.75 -28.50
C ARG A 44 -8.52 1.16 -27.28
N GLN A 45 -8.01 0.89 -26.08
CA GLN A 45 -8.63 1.32 -24.83
C GLN A 45 -8.73 2.85 -24.76
N GLY A 46 -7.64 3.56 -25.07
CA GLY A 46 -7.59 5.02 -25.13
C GLY A 46 -8.58 5.62 -26.12
N ALA A 47 -8.69 5.06 -27.33
CA ALA A 47 -9.63 5.54 -28.34
C ALA A 47 -11.11 5.39 -27.90
N LEU A 48 -11.42 4.40 -27.08
CA LEU A 48 -12.78 4.13 -26.59
C LEU A 48 -13.11 4.87 -25.28
N HIS A 49 -12.10 5.14 -24.46
CA HIS A 49 -12.30 5.55 -23.07
C HIS A 49 -11.65 6.87 -22.68
N LEU A 50 -10.95 7.54 -23.59
CA LEU A 50 -10.57 8.94 -23.44
C LEU A 50 -11.61 9.84 -24.11
N ASP A 51 -11.81 11.02 -23.53
CA ASP A 51 -12.63 12.08 -24.11
C ASP A 51 -11.86 12.75 -25.27
N LEU A 52 -11.91 12.11 -26.44
CA LEU A 52 -11.25 12.54 -27.67
C LEU A 52 -12.27 12.89 -28.74
N SER A 53 -11.93 13.84 -29.61
CA SER A 53 -12.67 14.01 -30.86
C SER A 53 -12.58 12.73 -31.72
N PRO A 54 -13.58 12.43 -32.56
CA PRO A 54 -13.59 11.22 -33.38
C PRO A 54 -12.30 11.03 -34.20
N ASP A 55 -11.77 12.11 -34.79
CA ASP A 55 -10.52 12.07 -35.56
C ASP A 55 -9.31 11.69 -34.71
N LYS A 56 -9.21 12.20 -33.48
CA LYS A 56 -8.13 11.87 -32.54
C LYS A 56 -8.25 10.44 -32.02
N ALA A 57 -9.46 9.98 -31.75
CA ALA A 57 -9.72 8.60 -31.35
C ALA A 57 -9.32 7.62 -32.46
N LEU A 58 -9.70 7.90 -33.71
CA LEU A 58 -9.31 7.09 -34.88
C LEU A 58 -7.79 7.13 -35.10
N ALA A 59 -7.17 8.31 -35.02
CA ALA A 59 -5.72 8.43 -35.13
C ALA A 59 -5.00 7.58 -34.08
N LEU A 60 -5.45 7.64 -32.83
CA LEU A 60 -4.87 6.83 -31.74
C LEU A 60 -5.04 5.33 -32.00
N ALA A 61 -6.23 4.89 -32.42
CA ALA A 61 -6.50 3.49 -32.75
C ALA A 61 -5.61 2.97 -33.89
N LEU A 62 -5.22 3.84 -34.84
CA LEU A 62 -4.32 3.54 -35.95
C LEU A 62 -2.83 3.69 -35.59
N GLY A 63 -2.48 3.85 -34.32
CA GLY A 63 -1.08 3.94 -33.88
C GLY A 63 -0.46 5.34 -33.94
N ARG A 64 -1.25 6.38 -34.26
CA ARG A 64 -0.76 7.76 -34.33
C ARG A 64 -0.89 8.42 -32.97
N ASP A 65 0.16 8.27 -32.18
CA ASP A 65 0.28 8.89 -30.87
C ASP A 65 0.37 10.41 -30.98
N PHE A 66 -0.19 11.12 -30.01
CA PHE A 66 -0.13 12.57 -29.93
C PHE A 66 0.66 13.04 -28.69
N ARG A 67 1.18 14.26 -28.75
CA ARG A 67 1.94 14.86 -27.64
C ARG A 67 1.05 15.00 -26.41
N GLY A 68 1.64 14.78 -25.23
CA GLY A 68 0.94 14.92 -23.94
C GLY A 68 0.26 13.64 -23.46
N LEU A 69 0.44 12.49 -24.11
CA LEU A 69 0.05 11.19 -23.57
C LEU A 69 0.84 10.91 -22.29
N SER A 70 0.11 10.73 -21.19
CA SER A 70 0.73 10.33 -19.93
C SER A 70 1.07 8.83 -19.95
N ARG A 71 2.07 8.44 -19.15
CA ARG A 71 2.38 7.02 -18.93
C ARG A 71 1.17 6.22 -18.46
N CYS A 72 0.33 6.82 -17.64
CA CYS A 72 -0.83 6.20 -17.01
C CYS A 72 -1.91 5.83 -18.04
N VAL A 73 -1.99 6.56 -19.17
CA VAL A 73 -2.81 6.16 -20.32
C VAL A 73 -2.32 4.86 -20.95
N ARG A 74 -1.00 4.71 -21.12
CA ARG A 74 -0.38 3.50 -21.70
C ARG A 74 -0.54 2.26 -20.82
N LEU A 75 -0.87 2.46 -19.55
CA LEU A 75 -1.10 1.41 -18.56
C LEU A 75 -2.59 1.08 -18.35
N ASN A 76 -3.50 1.65 -19.16
CA ASN A 76 -4.95 1.59 -18.95
C ASN A 76 -5.38 2.07 -17.54
N ASN A 77 -4.61 2.98 -16.94
CA ASN A 77 -4.72 3.39 -15.55
C ASN A 77 -4.84 4.91 -15.44
N TYR A 78 -5.99 5.48 -15.81
CA TYR A 78 -6.13 6.95 -15.91
C TYR A 78 -6.10 7.70 -14.57
N TRP A 79 -6.02 6.98 -13.45
CA TRP A 79 -5.93 7.53 -12.09
C TRP A 79 -4.57 7.27 -11.44
N CYS A 80 -3.62 6.69 -12.17
CA CYS A 80 -2.28 6.35 -11.69
C CYS A 80 -2.27 5.51 -10.39
N VAL A 81 -3.23 4.60 -10.25
CA VAL A 81 -3.37 3.70 -9.09
C VAL A 81 -2.11 2.84 -8.91
N LYS A 82 -1.68 2.66 -7.65
CA LYS A 82 -0.51 1.86 -7.29
C LYS A 82 -0.86 0.38 -7.07
N LYS A 83 0.13 -0.49 -7.29
CA LYS A 83 0.01 -1.95 -7.16
C LYS A 83 -0.56 -2.38 -5.81
N ALA A 84 -1.60 -3.20 -5.85
CA ALA A 84 -2.21 -3.78 -4.65
C ALA A 84 -2.92 -5.13 -4.90
N GLY A 85 -2.74 -5.77 -6.06
CA GLY A 85 -3.46 -6.99 -6.41
C GLY A 85 -4.89 -6.71 -6.84
N TRP A 86 -5.08 -5.72 -7.70
CA TRP A 86 -6.40 -5.32 -8.18
C TRP A 86 -6.99 -6.34 -9.16
N THR A 87 -8.31 -6.40 -9.27
CA THR A 87 -8.96 -7.12 -10.37
C THR A 87 -8.53 -6.50 -11.71
N GLY A 88 -8.08 -7.34 -12.64
CA GLY A 88 -7.56 -6.89 -13.93
C GLY A 88 -6.12 -6.37 -13.91
N GLU A 89 -5.43 -6.41 -12.76
CA GLU A 89 -3.99 -6.13 -12.69
C GLU A 89 -3.21 -7.23 -13.43
N ILE A 90 -2.48 -6.85 -14.48
CA ILE A 90 -1.62 -7.77 -15.24
C ILE A 90 -0.13 -7.53 -14.97
N ALA A 91 0.25 -6.31 -14.59
CA ALA A 91 1.62 -5.96 -14.21
C ALA A 91 1.66 -4.64 -13.41
N ALA A 92 2.87 -4.20 -13.07
CA ALA A 92 3.12 -2.84 -12.61
C ALA A 92 4.46 -2.33 -13.16
N ASP A 93 4.57 -1.01 -13.35
CA ASP A 93 5.83 -0.38 -13.73
C ASP A 93 6.80 -0.25 -12.53
N GLU A 94 8.02 0.23 -12.80
CA GLU A 94 9.07 0.39 -11.77
C GLU A 94 8.68 1.35 -10.63
N GLU A 95 7.74 2.26 -10.89
CA GLU A 95 7.21 3.21 -9.91
C GLU A 95 5.94 2.68 -9.22
N GLY A 96 5.58 1.43 -9.50
CA GLY A 96 4.45 0.71 -8.94
C GLY A 96 3.09 1.13 -9.50
N HIS A 97 3.00 1.84 -10.64
CA HIS A 97 1.72 2.06 -11.32
C HIS A 97 1.22 0.76 -11.92
N VAL A 98 -0.04 0.44 -11.66
CA VAL A 98 -0.67 -0.77 -12.18
C VAL A 98 -0.88 -0.65 -13.67
N ALA A 99 -0.55 -1.72 -14.38
CA ALA A 99 -1.02 -2.00 -15.72
C ALA A 99 -2.30 -2.83 -15.61
N PHE A 100 -3.43 -2.30 -16.09
CA PHE A 100 -4.69 -3.01 -16.14
C PHE A 100 -4.93 -3.64 -17.52
N ALA A 101 -5.55 -4.82 -17.55
CA ALA A 101 -5.97 -5.46 -18.78
C ALA A 101 -6.92 -4.55 -19.60
N THR A 102 -7.80 -3.82 -18.93
CA THR A 102 -8.71 -2.84 -19.55
C THR A 102 -8.79 -1.52 -18.79
N ALA A 103 -9.19 -0.44 -19.46
CA ALA A 103 -9.42 0.84 -18.79
C ALA A 103 -10.61 0.80 -17.82
N ALA A 104 -11.60 -0.07 -18.09
CA ALA A 104 -12.74 -0.32 -17.21
C ALA A 104 -12.30 -0.90 -15.85
N GLU A 105 -11.37 -1.85 -15.85
CA GLU A 105 -10.80 -2.39 -14.61
C GLU A 105 -9.98 -1.34 -13.87
N GLY A 106 -9.22 -0.51 -14.58
CA GLY A 106 -8.52 0.62 -13.99
C GLY A 106 -9.45 1.62 -13.31
N ALA A 107 -10.58 1.94 -13.95
CA ALA A 107 -11.62 2.80 -13.38
C ALA A 107 -12.28 2.16 -12.15
N ALA A 108 -12.56 0.86 -12.20
CA ALA A 108 -13.13 0.12 -11.07
C ALA A 108 -12.17 0.05 -9.87
N GLY A 109 -10.87 -0.17 -10.12
CA GLY A 109 -9.83 -0.14 -9.09
C GLY A 109 -9.71 1.23 -8.44
N ALA A 110 -9.70 2.30 -9.23
CA ALA A 110 -9.68 3.68 -8.73
C ALA A 110 -10.93 4.00 -7.89
N ALA A 111 -12.12 3.60 -8.37
CA ALA A 111 -13.38 3.78 -7.66
C ALA A 111 -13.39 3.05 -6.31
N GLN A 112 -12.92 1.80 -6.28
CA GLN A 112 -12.80 1.01 -5.06
C GLN A 112 -11.81 1.64 -4.06
N LEU A 113 -10.67 2.13 -4.54
CA LEU A 113 -9.68 2.81 -3.71
C LEU A 113 -10.26 4.09 -3.09
N LEU A 114 -10.97 4.90 -3.89
CA LEU A 114 -11.61 6.12 -3.42
C LEU A 114 -12.69 5.83 -2.37
N ARG A 115 -13.51 4.78 -2.58
CA ARG A 115 -14.45 4.31 -1.56
C ARG A 115 -13.76 3.94 -0.27
N ARG A 116 -12.68 3.16 -0.33
CA ARG A 116 -11.92 2.75 0.85
C ARG A 116 -11.34 3.95 1.60
N TYR A 117 -10.84 4.95 0.89
CA TYR A 117 -10.33 6.18 1.50
C TYR A 117 -11.43 6.96 2.21
N TYR A 118 -12.58 7.11 1.57
CA TYR A 118 -13.69 7.88 2.16
C TYR A 118 -14.35 7.12 3.31
N VAL A 119 -14.78 5.88 3.08
CA VAL A 119 -15.59 5.08 4.02
C VAL A 119 -14.74 4.43 5.10
N ASP A 120 -13.70 3.69 4.73
CA ASP A 120 -12.96 2.86 5.70
C ASP A 120 -11.89 3.68 6.44
N PHE A 121 -11.33 4.71 5.80
CA PHE A 121 -10.31 5.58 6.40
C PHE A 121 -10.84 6.95 6.86
N GLY A 122 -12.12 7.26 6.63
CA GLY A 122 -12.73 8.52 7.07
C GLY A 122 -12.11 9.77 6.42
N LEU A 123 -11.53 9.65 5.23
CA LEU A 123 -10.91 10.77 4.50
C LEU A 123 -11.98 11.48 3.67
N HIS A 124 -12.72 12.41 4.28
CA HIS A 124 -13.89 13.02 3.64
C HIS A 124 -13.58 14.24 2.75
N SER A 125 -12.44 14.90 2.97
CA SER A 125 -12.04 16.07 2.18
C SER A 125 -11.05 15.70 1.06
N ALA A 126 -11.05 16.51 -0.01
CA ALA A 126 -10.12 16.32 -1.13
C ALA A 126 -8.65 16.36 -0.67
N ARG A 127 -8.29 17.27 0.25
CA ARG A 127 -6.92 17.37 0.75
C ARG A 127 -6.47 16.12 1.49
N ALA A 128 -7.36 15.53 2.31
CA ALA A 128 -7.08 14.31 3.04
C ALA A 128 -6.87 13.12 2.09
N ILE A 129 -7.74 12.99 1.07
CA ILE A 129 -7.64 11.97 0.02
C ILE A 129 -6.34 12.12 -0.76
N VAL A 130 -6.03 13.32 -1.28
CA VAL A 130 -4.84 13.56 -2.12
C VAL A 130 -3.55 13.34 -1.35
N SER A 131 -3.49 13.75 -0.09
CA SER A 131 -2.30 13.58 0.75
C SER A 131 -1.92 12.10 0.91
N ARG A 132 -2.89 11.19 0.76
CA ARG A 132 -2.66 9.73 0.73
C ARG A 132 -2.52 9.18 -0.68
N TRP A 133 -3.23 9.72 -1.65
CA TRP A 133 -3.22 9.28 -3.06
C TRP A 133 -1.89 9.60 -3.76
N ALA A 134 -1.41 10.84 -3.61
CA ALA A 134 -0.21 11.37 -4.25
C ALA A 134 0.66 12.10 -3.20
N PRO A 135 1.24 11.37 -2.23
CA PRO A 135 1.95 11.95 -1.09
C PRO A 135 3.13 12.84 -1.53
N ALA A 136 3.50 13.78 -0.66
CA ALA A 136 4.68 14.62 -0.87
C ALA A 136 5.94 13.75 -0.97
N GLN A 137 6.78 14.05 -1.96
CA GLN A 137 8.04 13.31 -2.17
C GLN A 137 9.20 13.85 -1.31
N CYS A 138 9.02 15.01 -0.70
CA CYS A 138 9.99 15.60 0.22
C CYS A 138 9.60 15.33 1.68
N GLY A 139 10.60 15.24 2.56
CA GLY A 139 10.39 15.24 4.02
C GLY A 139 9.89 13.92 4.64
N ALA A 140 9.53 12.91 3.84
CA ALA A 140 9.45 11.53 4.32
C ALA A 140 10.84 10.88 4.22
N PRO A 141 11.30 10.06 5.18
CA PRO A 141 12.38 9.12 4.90
C PRO A 141 11.82 8.13 3.87
N VAL A 142 11.99 8.45 2.60
CA VAL A 142 11.89 7.48 1.54
C VAL A 142 12.88 6.39 1.93
N ALA A 143 12.38 5.17 2.17
CA ALA A 143 13.23 4.00 2.30
C ALA A 143 13.86 3.73 0.94
N VAL A 144 14.81 4.58 0.54
CA VAL A 144 15.70 4.34 -0.58
C VAL A 144 16.59 3.21 -0.13
N ARG A 145 16.31 2.01 -0.63
CA ARG A 145 17.25 0.91 -0.64
C ARG A 145 18.42 1.33 -1.55
N ALA A 146 19.41 2.02 -1.00
CA ALA A 146 20.68 2.25 -1.67
C ALA A 146 21.63 1.09 -1.34
N PRO A 147 22.36 0.53 -2.33
CA PRO A 147 23.22 -0.62 -2.12
C PRO A 147 24.54 -0.19 -1.47
N GLY A 148 24.95 -0.96 -0.47
CA GLY A 148 26.35 -1.21 -0.13
C GLY A 148 27.22 -0.01 0.25
N ARG A 149 27.31 0.29 1.54
CA ARG A 149 28.59 0.65 2.18
C ARG A 149 28.54 0.39 3.68
N ARG A 150 29.27 -0.65 4.10
CA ARG A 150 29.71 -0.83 5.49
C ARG A 150 30.82 0.18 5.75
N LEU A 151 30.80 0.85 6.90
CA LEU A 151 31.99 1.13 7.72
C LEU A 151 31.55 1.60 9.12
N LEU A 152 32.01 0.83 10.12
CA LEU A 152 32.38 1.19 11.49
C LEU A 152 31.28 1.62 12.49
N GLY A 153 31.18 0.85 13.60
CA GLY A 153 30.48 1.26 14.84
C GLY A 153 31.26 2.33 15.62
N PRO A 154 31.03 2.58 16.94
CA PRO A 154 30.16 1.90 17.91
C PRO A 154 29.10 2.81 18.58
N GLU A 155 27.91 2.27 18.88
CA GLU A 155 27.06 2.73 19.99
C GLU A 155 27.61 2.14 21.29
N PRO A 156 27.45 2.74 22.50
CA PRO A 156 26.10 2.90 23.07
C PRO A 156 25.91 4.04 24.11
N LYS A 157 24.63 4.34 24.40
CA LYS A 157 24.01 4.45 25.76
C LYS A 157 23.00 5.60 25.83
N GLY A 158 21.76 5.29 26.21
CA GLY A 158 20.83 6.35 26.62
C GLY A 158 19.35 6.02 26.72
N LEU A 159 18.92 4.76 26.68
CA LEU A 159 17.52 4.39 26.93
C LEU A 159 17.22 4.27 28.43
N THR A 160 17.36 5.34 29.22
CA THR A 160 16.92 5.30 30.63
C THR A 160 16.55 6.67 31.18
N THR A 161 15.28 7.07 31.15
CA THR A 161 14.77 7.92 32.24
C THR A 161 13.38 7.62 32.75
N ARG A 162 12.56 6.72 32.17
CA ARG A 162 11.36 6.22 32.87
C ARG A 162 11.10 4.73 32.58
N GLY A 163 11.40 3.90 33.57
CA GLY A 163 11.33 2.44 33.50
C GLY A 163 9.90 1.88 33.49
N LEU A 164 9.82 0.58 33.19
CA LEU A 164 8.64 -0.29 33.00
C LEU A 164 7.62 -0.36 34.16
N GLY A 165 7.77 0.46 35.20
CA GLY A 165 6.94 0.46 36.41
C GLY A 165 5.52 1.00 36.23
N SER A 166 5.20 1.64 35.10
CA SER A 166 3.85 2.13 34.79
C SER A 166 2.98 1.13 34.03
N THR A 167 3.55 0.00 33.61
CA THR A 167 2.78 -1.02 32.88
C THR A 167 1.70 -1.62 33.78
N LEU A 168 0.52 -1.88 33.21
CA LEU A 168 -0.59 -2.52 33.93
C LEU A 168 -0.17 -3.84 34.60
N ARG A 169 0.78 -4.57 33.98
CA ARG A 169 1.39 -5.79 34.53
C ARG A 169 2.23 -5.51 35.78
N ALA A 170 3.03 -4.44 35.81
CA ALA A 170 3.80 -4.06 37.00
C ALA A 170 2.88 -3.62 38.16
N LYS A 171 1.79 -2.91 37.87
CA LYS A 171 0.78 -2.52 38.87
C LYS A 171 0.02 -3.73 39.43
N TRP A 172 -0.33 -4.70 38.57
CA TRP A 172 -1.01 -5.93 38.99
C TRP A 172 -0.11 -6.78 39.91
N LEU A 173 1.17 -6.95 39.55
CA LEU A 173 2.15 -7.67 40.37
C LEU A 173 2.48 -6.98 41.69
N ALA A 174 2.46 -5.64 41.74
CA ALA A 174 2.64 -4.90 42.99
C ALA A 174 1.46 -5.06 43.96
N ARG A 175 0.23 -5.25 43.43
CA ARG A 175 -1.01 -5.34 44.21
C ARG A 175 -1.33 -6.77 44.68
N HIS A 176 -0.75 -7.79 44.05
CA HIS A 176 -1.00 -9.21 44.33
C HIS A 176 0.26 -9.97 44.76
N ARG A 177 1.22 -9.30 45.41
CA ARG A 177 2.41 -9.98 45.94
C ARG A 177 2.03 -10.88 47.13
N PRO A 178 2.24 -12.20 47.07
CA PRO A 178 2.10 -13.07 48.22
C PRO A 178 3.30 -12.87 49.14
N GLY A 179 3.05 -12.51 50.40
CA GLY A 179 4.03 -12.54 51.49
C GLY A 179 5.00 -11.36 51.55
N LEU A 180 4.64 -10.31 52.30
CA LEU A 180 5.55 -9.48 53.11
C LEU A 180 4.70 -8.43 53.86
N ALA A 181 4.38 -8.73 55.12
CA ALA A 181 3.75 -7.80 56.05
C ALA A 181 4.75 -6.72 56.52
N PRO A 182 4.30 -5.51 56.92
CA PRO A 182 5.19 -4.46 57.38
C PRO A 182 5.41 -4.55 58.90
N ARG A 183 6.67 -4.57 59.36
CA ARG A 183 7.00 -4.28 60.77
C ARG A 183 8.26 -3.43 60.96
N LYS A 184 7.97 -2.24 61.52
CA LYS A 184 8.65 -1.41 62.54
C LYS A 184 10.08 -0.84 62.36
N ARG A 185 10.09 0.49 62.55
CA ARG A 185 11.16 1.44 62.94
C ARG A 185 12.25 0.88 63.86
N GLY A 186 13.50 1.27 63.57
CA GLY A 186 14.64 1.26 64.50
C GLY A 186 15.57 2.45 64.23
N LYS A 187 16.00 3.13 65.30
CA LYS A 187 16.85 4.33 65.34
C LYS A 187 18.34 3.99 65.10
N GLY A 188 19.07 4.87 64.41
CA GLY A 188 20.49 5.12 64.69
C GLY A 188 21.52 4.67 63.64
N ALA A 189 22.41 5.63 63.32
CA ALA A 189 23.78 5.48 62.80
C ALA A 189 24.04 5.15 61.30
N ARG A 190 24.37 6.23 60.59
CA ARG A 190 25.38 6.42 59.52
C ARG A 190 26.15 5.18 59.02
N LYS A 191 26.08 4.90 57.71
CA LYS A 191 27.21 5.01 56.75
C LYS A 191 26.73 4.69 55.34
N ILE A 192 26.99 5.60 54.41
CA ILE A 192 26.86 5.39 52.97
C ILE A 192 27.83 4.26 52.59
N VAL A 193 27.32 3.11 52.15
CA VAL A 193 28.14 2.01 51.61
C VAL A 193 27.45 1.42 50.38
N GLY A 194 28.05 1.73 49.23
CA GLY A 194 28.13 0.93 48.00
C GLY A 194 26.92 0.12 47.55
N VAL A 195 26.24 0.60 46.50
CA VAL A 195 25.37 -0.23 45.66
C VAL A 195 26.20 -1.36 45.02
N ARG A 196 26.09 -2.58 45.55
CA ARG A 196 26.56 -3.79 44.85
C ARG A 196 25.63 -4.03 43.65
N ARG A 197 26.14 -3.83 42.42
CA ARG A 197 25.48 -4.31 41.21
C ARG A 197 25.69 -5.82 41.12
N SER A 198 24.60 -6.59 41.08
CA SER A 198 24.65 -8.02 40.77
C SER A 198 25.08 -8.21 39.32
N ILE A 199 26.22 -8.87 39.11
CA ILE A 199 26.64 -9.35 37.78
C ILE A 199 26.03 -10.74 37.62
N VAL A 200 25.05 -10.86 36.73
CA VAL A 200 24.54 -12.17 36.29
C VAL A 200 25.24 -12.51 34.97
N PRO A 201 25.95 -13.64 34.85
CA PRO A 201 26.60 -14.04 33.60
C PRO A 201 25.56 -14.35 32.53
N ASP A 202 25.74 -13.77 31.34
CA ASP A 202 24.93 -14.04 30.16
C ASP A 202 25.32 -15.41 29.58
N ARG A 203 24.70 -16.48 30.06
CA ARG A 203 24.78 -17.79 29.41
C ARG A 203 23.64 -17.87 28.40
N VAL A 204 24.01 -17.95 27.12
CA VAL A 204 23.10 -18.23 26.02
C VAL A 204 22.57 -19.65 26.19
N GLY A 205 21.39 -19.79 26.79
CA GLY A 205 20.65 -21.05 26.81
C GLY A 205 20.14 -21.37 25.40
N ALA A 206 20.36 -22.60 24.94
CA ALA A 206 19.76 -23.09 23.70
C ALA A 206 18.23 -23.10 23.85
N LEU A 207 17.54 -22.31 23.04
CA LEU A 207 16.08 -22.31 22.98
C LEU A 207 15.59 -23.61 22.34
N MET A 208 14.70 -24.32 23.05
CA MET A 208 14.00 -25.48 22.50
C MET A 208 13.15 -25.09 21.28
N LYS A 209 13.07 -26.01 20.31
CA LYS A 209 12.19 -25.87 19.14
C LYS A 209 10.73 -25.74 19.59
N THR A 210 10.05 -24.78 19.00
CA THR A 210 8.60 -24.59 19.13
C THR A 210 7.86 -25.83 18.61
N PRO A 211 6.89 -26.38 19.37
CA PRO A 211 6.08 -27.47 18.88
C PRO A 211 5.11 -26.99 17.79
N THR A 212 4.92 -27.84 16.81
CA THR A 212 4.08 -27.64 15.63
C THR A 212 2.61 -27.50 16.03
N ILE A 213 1.98 -26.39 15.68
CA ILE A 213 0.54 -26.18 15.86
C ILE A 213 -0.13 -26.53 14.53
N ALA A 214 -0.93 -27.59 14.53
CA ALA A 214 -1.71 -28.17 13.43
C ALA A 214 -0.95 -29.05 12.42
N ALA A 215 -1.48 -30.26 12.21
CA ALA A 215 -1.03 -31.19 11.19
C ALA A 215 -1.33 -30.62 9.79
N GLY A 216 -0.33 -30.57 8.92
CA GLY A 216 -0.50 -30.28 7.49
C GLY A 216 0.12 -28.97 6.98
N ILE A 217 0.66 -28.10 7.83
CA ILE A 217 1.46 -26.94 7.37
C ILE A 217 2.77 -26.90 8.18
N GLY A 218 3.66 -27.81 7.81
CA GLY A 218 5.02 -27.93 8.35
C GLY A 218 6.05 -27.74 7.24
N ALA A 219 7.17 -27.14 7.63
CA ALA A 219 8.34 -26.82 6.82
C ALA A 219 8.69 -27.85 5.73
N ILE A 220 8.98 -27.37 4.52
CA ILE A 220 9.65 -28.15 3.48
C ILE A 220 10.97 -28.65 4.07
N GLU A 221 11.05 -29.96 4.31
CA GLU A 221 12.31 -30.64 4.59
C GLU A 221 13.18 -30.56 3.35
N ALA A 222 14.21 -29.71 3.41
CA ALA A 222 15.25 -29.63 2.41
C ALA A 222 16.16 -30.86 2.53
N GLY A 223 15.90 -31.88 1.72
CA GLY A 223 16.90 -32.84 1.30
C GLY A 223 17.69 -32.28 0.12
N ALA A 224 18.96 -31.91 0.36
CA ALA A 224 20.00 -31.63 -0.62
C ALA A 224 19.96 -30.29 -1.39
N SER A 225 20.33 -29.20 -0.71
CA SER A 225 21.40 -28.30 -1.19
C SER A 225 21.92 -27.45 -0.02
N LYS A 226 23.14 -27.73 0.40
CA LYS A 226 23.88 -26.98 1.43
C LYS A 226 24.39 -25.67 0.84
N ALA A 227 24.39 -24.65 1.71
CA ALA A 227 24.88 -23.28 1.56
C ALA A 227 23.83 -22.25 1.09
N VAL A 228 23.71 -21.17 1.88
CA VAL A 228 22.84 -19.99 1.71
C VAL A 228 21.39 -20.10 2.21
N ALA A 229 21.17 -20.64 3.42
CA ALA A 229 19.88 -20.48 4.11
C ALA A 229 20.07 -20.49 5.63
N GLN A 230 20.74 -19.48 6.18
CA GLN A 230 20.72 -19.16 7.62
C GLN A 230 21.40 -17.82 7.85
N LYS A 231 20.66 -16.71 7.65
CA LYS A 231 20.98 -15.44 8.31
C LYS A 231 19.78 -14.47 8.28
N THR A 232 19.30 -14.20 9.50
CA THR A 232 18.76 -12.92 9.97
C THR A 232 17.42 -12.43 9.40
N GLN A 233 16.35 -12.93 10.02
CA GLN A 233 15.20 -12.08 10.34
C GLN A 233 15.71 -10.93 11.24
N ALA A 234 15.63 -9.69 10.73
CA ALA A 234 15.96 -8.50 11.49
C ALA A 234 14.73 -8.04 12.30
N PRO A 235 14.91 -7.60 13.56
CA PRO A 235 13.81 -7.07 14.37
C PRO A 235 13.38 -5.68 13.87
N VAL A 236 12.08 -5.51 13.58
CA VAL A 236 11.48 -4.21 13.28
C VAL A 236 11.48 -3.36 14.54
N ARG A 237 12.09 -2.17 14.49
CA ARG A 237 11.99 -1.18 15.57
C ARG A 237 10.66 -0.43 15.44
N LEU A 238 9.79 -0.56 16.45
CA LEU A 238 8.51 0.18 16.58
C LEU A 238 8.66 1.72 16.68
N ALA A 239 9.88 2.27 16.62
CA ALA A 239 10.14 3.71 16.66
C ALA A 239 10.02 4.42 15.29
N MET A 240 9.56 3.73 14.24
CA MET A 240 9.33 4.31 12.90
C MET A 240 7.84 4.49 12.54
N LEU A 241 6.94 4.49 13.54
CA LEU A 241 5.53 4.82 13.34
C LEU A 241 5.29 6.31 13.66
N PRO A 242 4.76 7.12 12.72
CA PRO A 242 4.39 8.50 13.01
C PRO A 242 3.16 8.55 13.92
N TYR A 243 3.28 9.24 15.05
CA TYR A 243 2.14 9.65 15.90
C TYR A 243 1.63 11.02 15.42
N PRO A 244 0.31 11.24 15.30
CA PRO A 244 -0.22 12.53 14.86
C PRO A 244 -0.20 13.55 16.00
N GLY A 245 0.21 14.77 15.68
CA GLY A 245 -0.19 16.00 16.38
C GLY A 245 0.63 16.41 17.61
N ILE A 246 1.66 17.24 17.41
CA ILE A 246 1.99 18.35 18.31
C ILE A 246 2.51 19.51 17.44
N ALA A 247 1.74 20.61 17.40
CA ALA A 247 2.23 21.88 16.90
C ALA A 247 3.27 22.42 17.91
N MET A 248 4.54 22.53 17.50
CA MET A 248 5.53 23.25 18.30
C MET A 248 5.38 24.75 18.06
N GLY A 249 4.76 25.43 19.02
CA GLY A 249 4.89 26.88 19.15
C GLY A 249 6.33 27.26 19.54
N PRO A 250 6.76 28.51 19.29
CA PRO A 250 8.12 28.93 19.57
C PRO A 250 8.33 29.13 21.08
N ASP A 251 9.18 28.32 21.70
CA ASP A 251 9.68 28.54 23.06
C ASP A 251 10.81 29.60 23.01
N PRO A 252 10.71 30.75 23.71
CA PRO A 252 11.66 31.86 23.57
C PRO A 252 13.01 31.67 24.28
N ARG A 253 13.37 30.46 24.72
CA ARG A 253 14.53 30.24 25.60
C ARG A 253 15.70 29.44 25.01
N VAL A 254 15.72 29.19 23.70
CA VAL A 254 16.89 28.58 23.04
C VAL A 254 17.63 29.64 22.25
N GLY A 255 18.78 30.05 22.81
CA GLY A 255 19.68 31.05 22.24
C GLY A 255 20.14 30.70 20.82
N ALA A 256 20.26 31.75 20.02
CA ALA A 256 20.73 31.75 18.65
C ALA A 256 22.20 31.30 18.56
N SER A 257 22.46 30.04 18.23
CA SER A 257 23.79 29.58 17.78
C SER A 257 23.76 28.22 17.09
N LEU A 258 22.73 27.94 16.29
CA LEU A 258 22.78 26.88 15.30
C LEU A 258 22.63 27.52 13.91
N PRO A 259 23.55 27.25 12.95
CA PRO A 259 23.33 27.67 11.58
C PRO A 259 21.99 27.05 11.12
N PRO A 260 21.12 27.82 10.44
CA PRO A 260 19.82 27.30 10.02
C PRO A 260 20.06 26.04 9.20
N LEU A 261 19.60 24.89 9.73
CA LEU A 261 19.49 23.68 8.94
C LEU A 261 18.75 24.07 7.65
N PRO A 262 19.26 23.70 6.46
CA PRO A 262 18.57 24.02 5.23
C PRO A 262 17.16 23.48 5.37
N LYS A 263 16.19 24.40 5.46
CA LYS A 263 14.78 24.07 5.35
C LYS A 263 14.65 23.52 3.94
N PHE A 264 14.75 22.21 3.78
CA PHE A 264 14.20 21.55 2.60
C PHE A 264 12.69 21.78 2.69
N SER A 265 12.25 22.97 2.32
CA SER A 265 10.87 23.37 2.46
C SER A 265 10.09 22.53 1.49
N CYS A 266 9.26 21.65 2.02
CA CYS A 266 8.20 21.00 1.27
C CYS A 266 7.12 21.98 0.77
N ALA A 267 7.39 23.28 0.77
CA ALA A 267 6.46 24.30 0.33
C ALA A 267 5.96 24.07 -1.11
N PRO A 268 6.82 23.70 -2.11
CA PRO A 268 6.33 23.39 -3.45
C PRO A 268 5.41 22.16 -3.48
N GLU A 269 5.74 21.10 -2.73
CA GLU A 269 4.91 19.89 -2.66
C GLU A 269 3.59 20.12 -1.91
N THR A 270 3.60 20.97 -0.90
CA THR A 270 2.39 21.37 -0.18
C THR A 270 1.44 22.11 -1.14
N GLN A 271 1.98 23.03 -1.96
CA GLN A 271 1.18 23.72 -2.96
C GLN A 271 0.67 22.77 -4.06
N ARG A 272 1.48 21.79 -4.49
CA ARG A 272 1.05 20.75 -5.44
C ARG A 272 -0.16 19.97 -4.92
N ILE A 273 -0.10 19.52 -3.66
CA ILE A 273 -1.19 18.78 -3.00
C ILE A 273 -2.44 19.66 -2.89
N LEU A 274 -2.29 20.94 -2.53
CA LEU A 274 -3.41 21.88 -2.45
C LEU A 274 -4.07 22.11 -3.82
N ASN A 275 -3.29 22.32 -4.89
CA ASN A 275 -3.81 22.51 -6.23
C ASN A 275 -4.53 21.26 -6.75
N TYR A 276 -3.99 20.07 -6.46
CA TYR A 276 -4.67 18.82 -6.78
C TYR A 276 -5.99 18.70 -5.98
N ALA A 277 -5.97 18.91 -4.67
CA ALA A 277 -7.17 18.87 -3.85
C ALA A 277 -8.25 19.85 -4.32
N ALA A 278 -7.86 21.08 -4.69
CA ALA A 278 -8.78 22.06 -5.26
C ALA A 278 -9.38 21.59 -6.59
N SER A 279 -8.58 20.95 -7.45
CA SER A 279 -9.04 20.38 -8.72
C SER A 279 -10.07 19.27 -8.50
N ILE A 280 -9.86 18.38 -7.51
CA ILE A 280 -10.84 17.34 -7.16
C ILE A 280 -12.13 17.99 -6.65
N ALA A 281 -12.04 18.96 -5.74
CA ALA A 281 -13.20 19.60 -5.11
C ALA A 281 -14.02 20.50 -6.05
N SER A 282 -13.47 20.86 -7.22
CA SER A 282 -14.11 21.76 -8.19
C SER A 282 -15.49 21.25 -8.62
N GLY A 283 -16.52 22.07 -8.38
CA GLY A 283 -17.92 21.74 -8.69
C GLY A 283 -18.56 20.68 -7.77
N ILE A 284 -17.91 20.36 -6.65
CA ILE A 284 -18.34 19.36 -5.66
C ILE A 284 -18.54 19.99 -4.28
N ALA A 285 -17.55 20.76 -3.80
CA ALA A 285 -17.55 21.33 -2.46
C ALA A 285 -17.01 22.77 -2.47
N ALA A 286 -17.24 23.50 -1.36
CA ALA A 286 -16.80 24.90 -1.22
C ALA A 286 -15.28 25.09 -1.27
N GLY A 287 -14.50 24.03 -1.03
CA GLY A 287 -13.05 24.06 -1.06
C GLY A 287 -12.40 22.70 -0.78
N PRO A 288 -11.06 22.62 -0.81
CA PRO A 288 -10.32 21.35 -0.69
C PRO A 288 -10.42 20.68 0.69
N ASP A 289 -10.86 21.43 1.71
CA ASP A 289 -11.03 20.95 3.09
C ASP A 289 -12.48 20.63 3.46
N ALA A 290 -13.44 21.02 2.62
CA ALA A 290 -14.84 20.69 2.84
C ALA A 290 -15.10 19.20 2.58
N ASP A 291 -16.13 18.66 3.21
CA ASP A 291 -16.61 17.31 2.91
C ASP A 291 -17.08 17.25 1.46
N LEU A 292 -16.61 16.25 0.73
CA LEU A 292 -16.99 16.02 -0.66
C LEU A 292 -18.36 15.36 -0.82
N ALA A 293 -18.93 14.81 0.27
CA ALA A 293 -20.19 14.06 0.29
C ALA A 293 -20.22 12.98 -0.81
N LEU A 294 -19.16 12.17 -0.91
CA LEU A 294 -19.00 11.18 -1.98
C LEU A 294 -19.95 9.99 -1.82
N PHE A 295 -20.35 9.67 -0.60
CA PHE A 295 -21.26 8.58 -0.28
C PHE A 295 -22.38 9.09 0.62
N ASP A 296 -23.57 8.51 0.48
CA ASP A 296 -24.69 8.76 1.40
C ASP A 296 -24.55 7.94 2.71
N ALA A 297 -25.54 8.07 3.59
CA ALA A 297 -25.55 7.38 4.88
C ALA A 297 -25.62 5.85 4.73
N GLU A 298 -26.19 5.38 3.63
CA GLU A 298 -26.32 3.97 3.25
C GLU A 298 -25.03 3.42 2.59
N GLY A 299 -24.05 4.28 2.32
CA GLY A 299 -22.77 3.93 1.71
C GLY A 299 -22.83 3.77 0.19
N ALA A 300 -23.88 4.25 -0.46
CA ALA A 300 -24.00 4.30 -1.91
C ALA A 300 -23.33 5.57 -2.47
N PRO A 301 -22.68 5.49 -3.66
CA PRO A 301 -22.01 6.63 -4.26
C PRO A 301 -23.01 7.70 -4.70
N THR A 302 -22.78 8.95 -4.32
CA THR A 302 -23.57 10.10 -4.76
C THR A 302 -23.10 10.60 -6.14
N PRO A 303 -23.81 11.54 -6.79
CA PRO A 303 -23.32 12.18 -8.02
C PRO A 303 -21.95 12.88 -7.87
N ASN A 304 -21.58 13.27 -6.64
CA ASN A 304 -20.27 13.86 -6.35
C ASN A 304 -19.15 12.84 -6.51
N PHE A 305 -19.40 11.55 -6.27
CA PHE A 305 -18.42 10.48 -6.50
C PHE A 305 -17.92 10.45 -7.95
N ALA A 306 -18.85 10.38 -8.91
CA ALA A 306 -18.49 10.35 -10.33
C ALA A 306 -17.75 11.63 -10.75
N LYS A 307 -18.19 12.80 -10.27
CA LYS A 307 -17.48 14.07 -10.52
C LYS A 307 -16.05 14.06 -9.94
N ALA A 308 -15.87 13.59 -8.71
CA ALA A 308 -14.55 13.52 -8.07
C ALA A 308 -13.63 12.58 -8.86
N LEU A 309 -14.13 11.39 -9.23
CA LEU A 309 -13.39 10.41 -10.01
C LEU A 309 -12.99 10.98 -11.38
N PHE A 310 -13.89 11.71 -12.05
CA PHE A 310 -13.59 12.40 -13.31
C PHE A 310 -12.50 13.49 -13.13
N ASN A 311 -12.63 14.33 -12.10
CA ASN A 311 -11.66 15.39 -11.80
C ASN A 311 -10.27 14.81 -11.46
N MET A 312 -10.22 13.69 -10.72
CA MET A 312 -8.97 12.99 -10.41
C MET A 312 -8.27 12.51 -11.68
N ALA A 313 -8.99 11.87 -12.61
CA ALA A 313 -8.41 11.45 -13.88
C ALA A 313 -7.80 12.63 -14.64
N ALA A 314 -8.52 13.74 -14.74
CA ALA A 314 -8.04 14.94 -15.44
C ALA A 314 -6.72 15.49 -14.86
N VAL A 315 -6.49 15.37 -13.55
CA VAL A 315 -5.20 15.75 -12.95
C VAL A 315 -4.10 14.78 -13.33
N GLU A 316 -4.37 13.48 -13.27
CA GLU A 316 -3.37 12.40 -13.44
C GLU A 316 -2.93 12.20 -14.90
N ILE A 317 -3.85 12.39 -15.86
CA ILE A 317 -3.55 12.24 -17.30
C ILE A 317 -3.42 13.58 -18.05
N GLY A 318 -3.43 14.69 -17.31
CA GLY A 318 -3.07 16.03 -17.79
C GLY A 318 -4.07 16.61 -18.80
N PRO A 319 -3.66 16.93 -20.05
CA PRO A 319 -4.56 17.55 -21.02
C PRO A 319 -5.69 16.62 -21.50
N LEU A 320 -5.61 15.34 -21.15
CA LEU A 320 -6.60 14.33 -21.49
C LEU A 320 -7.61 14.17 -20.36
N ARG A 321 -8.75 13.57 -20.69
CA ARG A 321 -9.80 13.25 -19.72
C ARG A 321 -10.31 11.85 -19.99
N ALA A 322 -10.70 11.15 -18.93
CA ALA A 322 -11.45 9.91 -19.07
C ALA A 322 -12.83 10.24 -19.65
N ALA A 323 -13.33 9.41 -20.56
CA ALA A 323 -14.69 9.52 -21.07
C ALA A 323 -15.69 9.42 -19.92
N ARG A 324 -16.73 10.24 -19.96
CA ARG A 324 -17.74 10.28 -18.89
C ARG A 324 -18.42 8.93 -18.68
N THR A 325 -18.68 8.22 -19.77
CA THR A 325 -19.28 6.87 -19.77
C THR A 325 -18.42 5.85 -19.00
N LEU A 326 -17.09 5.93 -19.08
CA LEU A 326 -16.20 5.06 -18.30
C LEU A 326 -16.35 5.32 -16.79
N VAL A 327 -16.39 6.60 -16.41
CA VAL A 327 -16.53 7.02 -15.01
C VAL A 327 -17.89 6.60 -14.44
N ASP A 328 -18.96 6.86 -15.18
CA ASP A 328 -20.32 6.53 -14.75
C ASP A 328 -20.50 4.99 -14.64
N ALA A 329 -19.90 4.21 -15.56
CA ALA A 329 -19.90 2.75 -15.48
C ALA A 329 -19.17 2.23 -14.23
N ALA A 330 -18.03 2.81 -13.87
CA ALA A 330 -17.31 2.46 -12.65
C ALA A 330 -18.11 2.80 -11.38
N ALA A 331 -18.76 3.97 -11.33
CA ALA A 331 -19.63 4.36 -10.23
C ALA A 331 -20.83 3.40 -10.08
N ALA A 332 -21.49 3.05 -11.19
CA ALA A 332 -22.60 2.09 -11.19
C ALA A 332 -22.16 0.67 -10.77
N ALA A 333 -20.98 0.22 -11.20
CA ALA A 333 -20.43 -1.07 -10.78
C ALA A 333 -20.12 -1.09 -9.28
N LEU A 334 -19.63 0.02 -8.72
CA LEU A 334 -19.39 0.16 -7.29
C LEU A 334 -20.69 0.09 -6.49
N GLU A 335 -21.75 0.78 -6.93
CA GLU A 335 -23.07 0.74 -6.30
C GLU A 335 -23.65 -0.68 -6.27
N LYS A 336 -23.57 -1.41 -7.40
CA LYS A 336 -24.02 -2.80 -7.49
C LYS A 336 -23.31 -3.70 -6.47
N ARG A 337 -22.01 -3.49 -6.23
CA ARG A 337 -21.23 -4.26 -5.25
C ARG A 337 -21.53 -3.85 -3.80
N ALA A 338 -21.94 -2.61 -3.56
CA ALA A 338 -22.28 -2.11 -2.23
C ALA A 338 -23.64 -2.64 -1.74
N LYS A 339 -24.57 -2.94 -2.66
CA LYS A 339 -25.89 -3.50 -2.33
C LYS A 339 -25.74 -4.95 -1.81
N PRO A 340 -26.14 -5.24 -0.56
CA PRO A 340 -26.08 -6.60 -0.02
C PRO A 340 -27.04 -7.51 -0.80
N GLY A 341 -26.48 -8.45 -1.57
CA GLY A 341 -27.25 -9.45 -2.33
C GLY A 341 -26.80 -9.68 -3.78
N ALA A 342 -25.90 -8.85 -4.34
CA ALA A 342 -25.48 -8.94 -5.74
C ALA A 342 -24.31 -9.90 -6.03
N ALA A 343 -23.86 -10.66 -5.03
CA ALA A 343 -22.87 -11.74 -5.20
C ALA A 343 -23.49 -13.06 -4.75
N ARG A 344 -24.22 -13.70 -5.66
CA ARG A 344 -24.47 -15.13 -5.71
C ARG A 344 -24.38 -15.59 -7.15
#